data_AF-A0A4Q3IMF3-F1
#
_entry.id   AF-A0A4Q3IMF3-F1
#
_cell.length_a   1.000
_cell.length_b   1.000
_cell.length_c   1.000
_cell.angle_alpha   90.00
_cell.angle_beta   90.00
_cell.angle_gamma   90.00
#
_symmetry.space_group_name_H-M   'P 1'
#
loop_
_entity.id
_entity.type
_entity.pdbx_description
1 polymer ?
#
loop_
_entity_poly.entity_id
_entity_poly.type
_entity_poly.pdbx_seq_one_letter_code
_entity_poly.pdbx_strand_id
1 'polypeptide(L)'
;MALEKATIDILSGSKKREQIRVLFNPTEYTIERSNSYKSTTVPGLSGPLTHFINGEADGLSMELFLDDYTDKPSDGRSVNQRLDELADLLEIDNDAHAPPIVRFVWGKLSFKAIIEKLSRKISMFQP
;
A
#
# COMPACT_ATOMS: atom_id res chain seq x y z
N MET A 1 14.92 1.25 23.56
CA MET A 1 14.70 0.18 22.56
C MET A 1 14.51 0.88 21.23
N ALA A 2 15.29 0.56 20.20
CA ALA A 2 15.15 1.20 18.89
C ALA A 2 13.82 0.80 18.25
N LEU A 3 13.07 1.76 17.71
CA LEU A 3 11.85 1.46 16.97
C LEU A 3 12.23 0.74 15.67
N GLU A 4 11.69 -0.45 15.45
CA GLU A 4 11.85 -1.15 14.18
C GLU A 4 11.23 -0.31 13.06
N LYS A 5 12.03 -0.01 12.02
CA LYS A 5 11.57 0.75 10.87
C LYS A 5 10.70 -0.14 9.98
N ALA A 6 9.61 0.41 9.46
CA ALA A 6 8.79 -0.33 8.50
C ALA A 6 9.54 -0.55 7.17
N THR A 7 9.24 -1.67 6.52
CA THR A 7 9.85 -2.03 5.24
C THR A 7 8.80 -2.52 4.25
N ILE A 8 9.00 -2.18 2.98
CA ILE A 8 8.23 -2.71 1.86
C ILE A 8 9.16 -3.65 1.09
N ASP A 9 8.89 -4.95 1.17
CA ASP A 9 9.64 -5.98 0.45
C ASP A 9 8.94 -6.29 -0.87
N ILE A 10 9.68 -6.26 -1.99
CA ILE A 10 9.14 -6.63 -3.30
C ILE A 10 9.28 -8.14 -3.51
N LEU A 11 8.16 -8.84 -3.68
CA LEU A 11 8.10 -10.30 -3.77
C LEU A 11 8.06 -10.83 -5.21
N SER A 12 7.67 -10.01 -6.19
CA SER A 12 7.48 -10.41 -7.59
C SER A 12 7.98 -9.32 -8.55
N GLY A 13 8.26 -9.72 -9.79
CA GLY A 13 8.71 -8.85 -10.88
C GLY A 13 10.23 -8.69 -10.98
N SER A 14 10.66 -7.73 -11.79
CA SER A 14 12.06 -7.42 -12.09
C SER A 14 12.86 -7.00 -10.84
N LYS A 15 12.24 -6.25 -9.92
CA LYS A 15 12.84 -5.77 -8.65
C LYS A 15 12.69 -6.76 -7.48
N LYS A 16 12.56 -8.06 -7.76
CA LYS A 16 12.33 -9.08 -6.73
C LYS A 16 13.47 -9.12 -5.71
N ARG A 17 13.11 -9.17 -4.41
CA ARG A 17 14.00 -9.11 -3.23
C ARG A 17 14.57 -7.74 -2.90
N GLU A 18 14.20 -6.69 -3.62
CA GLU A 18 14.50 -5.34 -3.16
C GLU A 18 13.62 -4.98 -1.95
N GLN A 19 14.20 -4.20 -1.05
CA GLN A 19 13.54 -3.72 0.16
C GLN A 19 13.61 -2.20 0.21
N ILE A 20 12.44 -1.58 0.24
CA ILE A 20 12.31 -0.14 0.43
C ILE A 20 12.09 0.11 1.92
N ARG A 21 13.04 0.80 2.55
CA ARG A 21 12.94 1.19 3.96
C ARG A 21 12.23 2.53 4.08
N VAL A 22 11.22 2.61 4.95
CA VAL A 22 10.56 3.89 5.22
C VAL A 22 11.49 4.79 6.02
N LEU A 23 11.43 6.10 5.76
CA LEU A 23 12.20 7.09 6.52
C LEU A 23 11.59 7.25 7.92
N PHE A 24 10.29 7.50 7.95
CA PHE A 24 9.48 7.65 9.15
C PHE A 24 8.43 6.53 9.21
N ASN A 25 8.26 5.95 10.39
CA ASN A 25 7.19 4.98 10.60
C ASN A 25 5.84 5.70 10.55
N PRO A 26 4.80 5.07 9.97
CA PRO A 26 3.46 5.62 10.02
C PRO A 26 3.00 5.76 11.48
N THR A 27 2.15 6.74 11.78
CA THR A 27 1.57 6.89 13.12
C THR A 27 0.48 5.85 13.38
N GLU A 28 -0.23 5.47 12.33
CA GLU A 28 -1.34 4.51 12.36
C GLU A 28 -1.47 3.79 11.01
N TYR A 29 -2.17 2.66 11.01
CA TYR A 29 -2.58 1.95 9.81
C TYR A 29 -4.00 1.42 10.00
N THR A 30 -4.73 1.27 8.89
CA THR A 30 -6.09 0.74 8.87
C THR A 30 -6.13 -0.52 8.02
N ILE A 31 -6.68 -1.61 8.57
CA ILE A 31 -6.96 -2.85 7.82
C ILE A 31 -8.47 -2.98 7.69
N GLU A 32 -8.97 -2.99 6.46
CA GLU A 32 -10.39 -3.12 6.15
C GLU A 32 -10.66 -4.45 5.42
N ARG A 33 -11.72 -5.14 5.84
CA ARG A 33 -12.26 -6.32 5.14
C ARG A 33 -13.73 -6.08 4.90
N SER A 34 -14.21 -6.30 3.67
CA SER A 34 -15.62 -6.13 3.33
C SER A 34 -16.19 -7.36 2.62
N ASN A 35 -17.51 -7.53 2.68
CA ASN A 35 -18.25 -8.59 2.00
C ASN A 35 -19.32 -7.95 1.11
N SER A 36 -19.45 -8.44 -0.11
CA SER A 36 -20.44 -7.97 -1.08
C SER A 36 -21.72 -8.79 -1.00
N TYR A 37 -22.86 -8.11 -0.85
CA TYR A 37 -24.20 -8.71 -0.82
C TYR A 37 -25.09 -8.06 -1.87
N LYS A 38 -25.94 -8.86 -2.52
CA LYS A 38 -26.95 -8.40 -3.47
C LYS A 38 -28.34 -8.70 -2.95
N SER A 39 -29.12 -7.65 -2.80
CA SER A 39 -30.52 -7.74 -2.39
C SER A 39 -31.42 -7.70 -3.63
N THR A 40 -32.22 -8.75 -3.82
CA THR A 40 -33.21 -8.82 -4.90
C THR A 40 -34.61 -8.74 -4.33
N THR A 41 -35.37 -7.72 -4.74
CA THR A 41 -36.79 -7.56 -4.38
C THR A 41 -37.64 -8.39 -5.33
N VAL A 42 -38.34 -9.40 -4.80
CA VAL A 42 -39.27 -10.22 -5.57
C VAL A 42 -40.70 -9.81 -5.19
N PRO A 43 -41.53 -9.35 -6.14
CA PRO A 43 -42.94 -9.05 -5.87
C PRO A 43 -43.67 -10.26 -5.28
N GLY A 44 -44.36 -10.07 -4.15
CA GLY A 44 -45.08 -11.14 -3.43
C GLY A 44 -44.34 -11.70 -2.21
N LEU A 45 -43.08 -11.33 -1.97
CA LEU A 45 -42.36 -11.57 -0.72
C LEU A 45 -42.40 -10.34 0.18
N SER A 46 -42.50 -10.55 1.51
CA SER A 46 -42.58 -9.48 2.50
C SER A 46 -41.26 -8.71 2.70
N GLY A 47 -40.15 -9.19 2.13
CA GLY A 47 -38.84 -8.55 2.22
C GLY A 47 -37.89 -8.97 1.11
N PRO A 48 -36.83 -8.18 0.85
CA PRO A 48 -35.83 -8.49 -0.17
C PRO A 48 -35.01 -9.74 0.20
N LEU A 49 -34.75 -10.60 -0.78
CA LEU A 49 -33.84 -11.73 -0.63
C LEU A 49 -32.40 -11.24 -0.75
N THR A 50 -31.61 -11.43 0.31
CA THR A 50 -30.20 -11.03 0.35
C THR A 50 -29.33 -12.23 0.01
N HIS A 51 -28.49 -12.08 -1.02
CA HIS A 51 -27.55 -13.10 -1.47
C HIS A 51 -26.13 -12.61 -1.24
N PHE A 52 -25.29 -13.45 -0.64
CA PHE A 52 -23.85 -13.22 -0.59
C PHE A 52 -23.25 -13.43 -1.99
N ILE A 53 -22.46 -12.48 -2.48
CA ILE A 53 -21.74 -12.60 -3.76
C ILE A 53 -20.33 -13.14 -3.50
N ASN A 54 -19.51 -12.37 -2.80
CA ASN A 54 -18.10 -12.66 -2.55
C ASN A 54 -17.57 -11.88 -1.33
N GLY A 55 -16.47 -12.36 -0.75
CA GLY A 55 -15.67 -11.60 0.19
C GLY A 55 -14.63 -10.78 -0.58
N GLU A 56 -14.46 -9.53 -0.23
CA GLU A 56 -13.41 -8.68 -0.78
C GLU A 56 -12.07 -8.97 -0.09
N ALA A 57 -10.97 -8.66 -0.77
CA ALA A 57 -9.64 -8.79 -0.20
C ALA A 57 -9.45 -7.78 0.94
N ASP A 58 -8.52 -8.09 1.86
CA ASP A 58 -8.11 -7.14 2.88
C ASP A 58 -7.42 -5.94 2.24
N GLY A 59 -7.85 -4.73 2.61
CA GLY A 59 -7.20 -3.48 2.24
C GLY A 59 -6.36 -2.96 3.41
N LEU A 60 -5.11 -2.58 3.17
CA LEU A 60 -4.24 -1.91 4.14
C LEU A 60 -4.01 -0.47 3.67
N SER A 61 -4.37 0.50 4.50
CA SER A 61 -4.17 1.93 4.24
C SER A 61 -3.30 2.56 5.32
N MET A 62 -2.37 3.43 4.94
CA MET A 62 -1.52 4.22 5.85
C MET A 62 -0.97 5.46 5.15
N GLU A 63 -0.47 6.40 5.93
CA GLU A 63 0.25 7.58 5.44
C GLU A 63 1.74 7.47 5.77
N LEU A 64 2.60 7.60 4.74
CA LEU A 64 4.04 7.60 4.87
C LEU A 64 4.58 9.00 4.64
N PHE A 65 5.49 9.43 5.51
CA PHE A 65 6.16 10.71 5.40
C PHE A 65 7.56 10.55 4.79
N LEU A 66 7.88 11.45 3.86
CA LEU A 66 9.17 11.56 3.21
C LEU A 66 9.65 13.00 3.41
N ASP A 67 10.88 13.18 3.91
CA ASP A 67 11.52 14.48 4.12
C ASP A 67 12.98 14.40 3.66
N ASP A 68 13.45 15.38 2.87
CA ASP A 68 14.86 15.57 2.51
C ASP A 68 15.52 16.81 3.13
N TYR A 69 14.73 17.67 3.78
CA TYR A 69 15.16 18.96 4.26
C TYR A 69 15.80 18.86 5.65
N THR A 70 15.11 18.19 6.58
CA THR A 70 15.53 18.11 7.98
C THR A 70 16.50 16.95 8.23
N ASP A 71 16.28 15.83 7.56
CA ASP A 71 17.05 14.60 7.72
C ASP A 71 17.56 14.16 6.34
N LYS A 72 18.66 14.78 5.89
CA LYS A 72 19.28 14.42 4.61
C LYS A 72 19.62 12.93 4.65
N PRO A 73 19.00 12.09 3.80
CA PRO A 73 19.27 10.67 3.83
C PRO A 73 20.75 10.45 3.51
N SER A 74 21.42 9.64 4.33
CA SER A 74 22.82 9.23 4.14
C SER A 74 23.09 8.54 2.80
N ASP A 75 22.02 8.12 2.13
CA ASP A 75 21.96 7.43 0.85
C ASP A 75 21.95 8.38 -0.36
N GLY A 76 21.92 9.70 -0.15
CA GLY A 76 21.98 10.72 -1.22
C GLY A 76 20.77 10.78 -2.16
N ARG A 77 19.80 9.87 -2.02
CA ARG A 77 18.56 9.82 -2.83
C ARG A 77 17.58 10.93 -2.43
N SER A 78 17.04 11.63 -3.43
CA SER A 78 16.04 12.69 -3.22
C SER A 78 14.66 12.12 -2.86
N VAL A 79 13.78 12.95 -2.30
CA VAL A 79 12.38 12.57 -2.05
C VAL A 79 11.69 12.13 -3.34
N ASN A 80 11.95 12.83 -4.46
CA ASN A 80 11.38 12.47 -5.76
C ASN A 80 11.79 11.07 -6.21
N GLN A 81 13.09 10.71 -6.09
CA GLN A 81 13.55 9.37 -6.45
C GLN A 81 12.87 8.26 -5.62
N ARG A 82 12.69 8.48 -4.32
CA ARG A 82 11.99 7.52 -3.44
C ARG A 82 10.50 7.44 -3.77
N LEU A 83 9.91 8.57 -4.12
CA LEU A 83 8.51 8.65 -4.52
C LEU A 83 8.28 7.92 -5.84
N ASP A 84 9.19 8.07 -6.79
CA ASP A 84 9.18 7.36 -8.06
C ASP A 84 9.37 5.85 -7.85
N GLU A 85 10.30 5.44 -6.97
CA GLU A 85 10.45 4.02 -6.59
C GLU A 85 9.15 3.42 -6.02
N LEU A 86 8.40 4.16 -5.22
CA LEU A 86 7.10 3.72 -4.70
C LEU A 86 6.01 3.74 -5.77
N ALA A 87 6.09 4.68 -6.72
CA ALA A 87 5.17 4.80 -7.84
C ALA A 87 5.29 3.65 -8.83
N ASP A 88 6.53 3.26 -9.13
CA ASP A 88 6.87 2.16 -10.03
C ASP A 88 6.19 0.85 -9.60
N LEU A 89 5.90 0.69 -8.31
CA LEU A 89 5.23 -0.50 -7.77
C LEU A 89 3.73 -0.58 -8.14
N LEU A 90 3.14 0.50 -8.63
CA LEU A 90 1.78 0.50 -9.20
C LEU A 90 1.80 0.18 -10.69
N GLU A 91 2.95 0.34 -11.35
CA GLU A 91 3.07 0.09 -12.78
C GLU A 91 3.16 -1.41 -13.08
N ILE A 92 2.80 -1.75 -14.31
CA ILE A 92 2.89 -3.13 -14.79
C ILE A 92 4.37 -3.48 -14.95
N ASP A 93 4.82 -4.48 -14.19
CA ASP A 93 6.15 -5.04 -14.36
C ASP A 93 6.18 -5.92 -15.62
N ASN A 94 7.19 -5.74 -16.46
CA ASN A 94 7.30 -6.45 -17.75
C ASN A 94 7.48 -7.97 -17.58
N ASP A 95 8.15 -8.42 -16.50
CA ASP A 95 8.39 -9.85 -16.26
C ASP A 95 7.16 -10.52 -15.63
N ALA A 96 6.47 -9.83 -14.72
CA ALA A 96 5.26 -10.35 -14.07
C ALA A 96 3.98 -10.15 -14.90
N HIS A 97 4.02 -9.30 -15.94
CA HIS A 97 2.86 -8.83 -16.71
C HIS A 97 1.72 -8.26 -15.85
N ALA A 98 2.03 -7.85 -14.62
CA ALA A 98 1.11 -7.32 -13.63
C ALA A 98 1.90 -6.45 -12.64
N PRO A 99 1.23 -5.57 -11.88
CA PRO A 99 1.89 -4.86 -10.79
C PRO A 99 2.53 -5.84 -9.79
N PRO A 100 3.73 -5.51 -9.28
CA PRO A 100 4.46 -6.40 -8.40
C PRO A 100 3.73 -6.62 -7.08
N ILE A 101 3.81 -7.86 -6.58
CA ILE A 101 3.33 -8.19 -5.24
C ILE A 101 4.37 -7.70 -4.24
N VAL A 102 3.92 -6.95 -3.23
CA VAL A 102 4.74 -6.42 -2.15
C VAL A 102 4.33 -7.00 -0.80
N ARG A 103 5.22 -6.89 0.18
CA ARG A 103 4.94 -7.19 1.57
C ARG A 103 5.35 -6.03 2.45
N PHE A 104 4.37 -5.43 3.12
CA PHE A 104 4.62 -4.42 4.15
C PHE A 104 4.90 -5.11 5.48
N VAL A 105 6.01 -4.75 6.12
CA VAL A 105 6.43 -5.27 7.42
C VAL A 105 6.65 -4.12 8.39
N TRP A 106 5.96 -4.15 9.53
CA TRP A 106 6.16 -3.18 10.61
C TRP A 106 5.93 -3.82 11.98
N GLY A 107 7.01 -4.06 12.73
CA GLY A 107 6.95 -4.82 13.97
C GLY A 107 6.41 -6.23 13.73
N LYS A 108 5.25 -6.55 14.33
CA LYS A 108 4.58 -7.85 14.13
C LYS A 108 3.65 -7.89 12.91
N LEU A 109 3.35 -6.73 12.32
CA LEU A 109 2.51 -6.66 11.13
C LEU A 109 3.31 -7.14 9.92
N SER A 110 2.77 -8.11 9.19
CA SER A 110 3.30 -8.56 7.91
C SER A 110 2.12 -8.74 6.95
N PHE A 111 1.99 -7.83 5.99
CA PHE A 111 0.85 -7.77 5.08
C PHE A 111 1.31 -7.92 3.63
N LYS A 112 0.88 -8.98 2.95
CA LYS A 112 1.20 -9.25 1.55
C LYS A 112 0.07 -8.72 0.67
N ALA A 113 0.39 -7.83 -0.27
CA ALA A 113 -0.60 -7.13 -1.09
C ALA A 113 -0.02 -6.68 -2.44
N ILE A 114 -0.90 -6.17 -3.29
CA ILE A 114 -0.55 -5.37 -4.47
C ILE A 114 -0.98 -3.94 -4.15
N ILE A 115 -0.21 -2.94 -4.56
CA ILE A 115 -0.56 -1.55 -4.27
C ILE A 115 -1.69 -1.13 -5.20
N GLU A 116 -2.86 -0.83 -4.63
CA GLU A 116 -4.04 -0.39 -5.37
C GLU A 116 -4.01 1.12 -5.66
N LYS A 117 -3.53 1.92 -4.71
CA LYS A 117 -3.59 3.38 -4.79
C LYS A 117 -2.43 4.02 -4.05
N LEU A 118 -1.84 5.05 -4.67
CA LEU A 118 -0.86 5.94 -4.07
C LEU A 118 -1.35 7.38 -4.19
N SER A 119 -1.55 8.06 -3.05
CA SER A 119 -1.85 9.49 -3.01
C SER A 119 -0.63 10.26 -2.54
N ARG A 120 -0.33 11.37 -3.20
CA ARG A 120 0.86 12.19 -2.93
C ARG A 120 0.42 13.57 -2.49
N LYS A 121 0.76 13.94 -1.26
CA LYS A 121 0.57 15.29 -0.72
C LYS A 121 1.94 15.94 -0.59
N ILE A 122 2.26 16.85 -1.50
CA ILE A 122 3.57 17.52 -1.55
C ILE A 122 3.42 18.90 -0.92
N SER A 123 4.36 19.25 -0.05
CA SER A 123 4.44 20.54 0.64
C SER A 123 5.89 20.99 0.75
N MET A 124 6.12 22.28 0.99
CA MET A 124 7.45 22.92 1.03
C MET A 124 8.21 22.83 -0.30
N PHE A 125 8.00 23.82 -1.18
CA PHE A 125 8.63 23.89 -2.49
C PHE A 125 9.87 24.79 -2.45
N GLN A 126 10.93 24.39 -3.14
CA GLN A 126 12.06 25.27 -3.45
C GLN A 126 11.72 26.12 -4.70
N PRO A 127 12.16 27.38 -4.76
CA PRO A 127 11.93 28.27 -5.92
C PRO A 127 12.58 27.77 -7.23
#